data_AF-A0A3N0DIQ7-F1
#
_entry.id   AF-A0A3N0DIQ7-F1
#
_cell.length_a   1.000
_cell.length_b   1.000
_cell.length_c   1.000
_cell.angle_alpha   90.00
_cell.angle_beta   90.00
_cell.angle_gamma   90.00
#
_symmetry.space_group_name_H-M   'P 1'
#
loop_
_entity.id
_entity.type
_entity.pdbx_description
1 polymer ?
#
loop_
_entity_poly.entity_id
_entity_poly.type
_entity_poly.pdbx_seq_one_letter_code
_entity_poly.pdbx_strand_id
1 'polypeptide(L)'
;MTQKNYLVREERSFLRGPRDRFRELLFTLKVPYHFIRAFRKMHFIGPCVTVFGSARFDAENPYYKKAEEIGKVLAGMGFTVMTGGGPGIM
;
A
#
# COMPACT_ATOMS: atom_id res chain seq x y z
N MET A 1 21.05 -10.84 -1.92
CA MET A 1 20.30 -10.13 -0.86
C MET A 1 18.82 -10.37 -1.06
N THR A 2 18.26 -11.32 -0.32
CA THR A 2 16.91 -11.85 -0.55
C THR A 2 15.88 -10.98 0.18
N GLN A 3 15.17 -10.13 -0.57
CA GLN A 3 13.98 -9.42 -0.10
C GLN A 3 12.97 -10.46 0.44
N LYS A 4 12.70 -10.41 1.74
CA LYS A 4 11.73 -11.31 2.40
C LYS A 4 10.33 -10.97 1.90
N ASN A 5 9.78 -11.84 1.05
CA ASN A 5 8.39 -11.87 0.62
C ASN A 5 7.43 -12.16 1.79
N TYR A 6 7.20 -11.18 2.68
CA TYR A 6 6.24 -11.33 3.76
C TYR A 6 4.78 -11.41 3.26
N LEU A 7 4.46 -10.74 2.15
CA LEU A 7 3.09 -10.67 1.61
C LEU A 7 2.62 -11.98 0.92
N VAL A 8 3.52 -12.69 0.24
CA VAL A 8 3.16 -13.91 -0.52
C VAL A 8 2.77 -15.09 0.40
N ARG A 9 3.18 -15.06 1.69
CA ARG A 9 3.02 -16.22 2.58
C ARG A 9 1.60 -16.33 3.18
N GLU A 10 0.95 -15.20 3.47
CA GLU A 10 -0.39 -15.17 4.05
C GLU A 10 -1.49 -15.42 2.99
N GLU A 11 -1.34 -14.90 1.79
CA GLU A 11 -2.33 -15.04 0.70
C GLU A 11 -2.51 -16.49 0.24
N ARG A 12 -1.43 -17.28 0.25
CA ARG A 12 -1.50 -18.72 -0.04
C ARG A 12 -2.45 -19.48 0.89
N SER A 13 -2.67 -18.98 2.11
CA SER A 13 -3.60 -19.59 3.06
C SER A 13 -5.06 -19.32 2.70
N PHE A 14 -5.38 -18.23 1.98
CA PHE A 14 -6.73 -17.91 1.52
C PHE A 14 -7.15 -18.77 0.32
N LEU A 15 -6.18 -19.20 -0.50
CA LEU A 15 -6.42 -20.06 -1.66
C LEU A 15 -6.52 -21.57 -1.33
N ARG A 16 -6.34 -21.94 -0.05
CA ARG A 16 -6.36 -23.34 0.42
C ARG A 16 -7.74 -23.73 0.96
N GLY A 17 -8.73 -23.80 0.09
CA GLY A 17 -10.02 -24.45 0.37
C GLY A 17 -10.76 -23.96 1.63
N PRO A 18 -11.72 -24.75 2.14
CA PRO A 18 -12.51 -24.37 3.32
C PRO A 18 -11.63 -24.22 4.56
N ARG A 19 -11.80 -23.09 5.25
CA ARG A 19 -11.07 -22.77 6.49
C ARG A 19 -11.88 -23.15 7.72
N ASP A 20 -11.15 -23.26 8.84
CA ASP A 20 -11.74 -23.47 10.15
C ASP A 20 -12.75 -22.35 10.50
N ARG A 21 -13.93 -22.73 10.99
CA ARG A 21 -15.04 -21.80 11.26
C ARG A 21 -14.69 -20.74 12.31
N PHE A 22 -13.84 -21.06 13.27
CA PHE A 22 -13.41 -20.10 14.28
C PHE A 22 -12.42 -19.09 13.70
N ARG A 23 -11.52 -19.52 12.82
CA ARG A 23 -10.62 -18.62 12.09
C ARG A 23 -11.39 -17.67 11.16
N GLU A 24 -12.42 -18.17 10.49
CA GLU A 24 -13.30 -17.33 9.67
C GLU A 24 -14.02 -16.29 10.52
N LEU A 25 -14.60 -16.68 11.66
CA LEU A 25 -15.24 -15.75 12.60
C LEU A 25 -14.26 -14.66 13.08
N LEU A 26 -13.05 -15.04 13.48
CA LEU A 26 -12.02 -14.09 13.89
C LEU A 26 -11.62 -13.14 12.75
N PHE A 27 -11.52 -13.66 11.52
CA PHE A 27 -11.22 -12.85 10.34
C PHE A 27 -12.34 -11.83 10.06
N THR A 28 -13.60 -12.25 10.16
CA THR A 28 -14.78 -11.37 10.03
C THR A 28 -14.75 -10.21 11.02
N LEU A 29 -14.26 -10.40 12.25
CA LEU A 29 -14.10 -9.32 13.24
C LEU A 29 -12.84 -8.48 12.98
N LYS A 30 -11.77 -9.11 12.51
CA LYS A 30 -10.48 -8.45 12.23
C LYS A 30 -10.57 -7.44 11.08
N VAL A 31 -11.34 -7.74 10.04
CA VAL A 31 -11.45 -6.88 8.85
C VAL A 31 -12.06 -5.50 9.19
N PRO A 32 -13.25 -5.39 9.83
CA PRO A 32 -13.79 -4.12 10.29
C PRO A 32 -12.87 -3.36 11.23
N TYR A 33 -12.16 -4.06 12.13
CA TYR A 33 -11.17 -3.44 12.99
C TYR A 33 -10.06 -2.72 12.19
N HIS A 34 -9.55 -3.36 11.13
CA HIS A 34 -8.58 -2.71 10.23
C HIS A 34 -9.17 -1.50 9.51
N PHE A 35 -10.42 -1.58 9.04
CA PHE A 35 -11.10 -0.45 8.42
C PHE A 35 -11.25 0.73 9.37
N ILE A 36 -11.77 0.51 10.59
CA ILE A 36 -11.93 1.57 11.60
C ILE A 36 -10.58 2.22 11.91
N ARG A 37 -9.53 1.41 12.07
CA ARG A 37 -8.19 1.91 12.32
C ARG A 37 -7.66 2.74 11.15
N ALA A 38 -7.89 2.32 9.92
CA ALA A 38 -7.49 3.06 8.72
C ALA A 38 -8.25 4.39 8.60
N PHE A 39 -9.57 4.38 8.77
CA PHE A 39 -10.40 5.59 8.71
C PHE A 39 -9.97 6.61 9.76
N ARG A 40 -9.73 6.19 11.00
CA ARG A 40 -9.23 7.09 12.06
C ARG A 40 -7.88 7.71 11.72
N LYS A 41 -6.99 6.95 11.07
CA LYS A 41 -5.66 7.45 10.68
C LYS A 41 -5.75 8.41 9.48
N MET A 42 -6.67 8.17 8.55
CA MET A 42 -6.85 8.99 7.35
C MET A 42 -7.80 10.18 7.54
N HIS A 43 -8.55 10.22 8.65
CA HIS A 43 -9.60 11.22 8.89
C HIS A 43 -9.13 12.68 8.80
N PHE A 44 -7.88 12.95 9.20
CA PHE A 44 -7.30 14.29 9.21
C PHE A 44 -6.31 14.53 8.07
N ILE A 45 -6.22 13.61 7.10
CA ILE A 45 -5.40 13.83 5.91
C ILE A 45 -6.09 14.88 5.05
N GLY A 46 -5.34 15.90 4.63
CA GLY A 46 -5.80 16.95 3.73
C GLY A 46 -6.05 16.44 2.30
N PRO A 47 -6.13 17.34 1.30
CA PRO A 47 -6.31 16.92 -0.09
C PRO A 47 -5.19 15.95 -0.49
N CYS A 48 -5.57 14.79 -1.01
CA CYS A 48 -4.65 13.67 -1.24
C CYS A 48 -4.67 13.24 -2.69
N VAL A 49 -3.50 13.03 -3.28
CA VAL A 49 -3.31 12.48 -4.62
C VAL A 49 -2.67 11.12 -4.50
N THR A 50 -3.27 10.11 -5.13
CA THR A 50 -2.69 8.75 -5.17
C THR A 50 -1.85 8.58 -6.43
N VAL A 51 -0.60 8.18 -6.28
CA VAL A 51 0.34 7.95 -7.38
C VAL A 51 0.61 6.45 -7.52
N PHE A 52 0.48 5.95 -8.74
CA PHE A 52 0.78 4.57 -9.11
C PHE A 52 1.89 4.52 -10.14
N GLY A 53 2.71 3.47 -10.08
CA GLY A 53 3.74 3.22 -11.07
C GLY A 53 4.43 1.89 -10.89
N SER A 54 5.38 1.61 -11.78
CA SER A 54 6.13 0.36 -11.79
C SER A 54 6.95 0.18 -10.52
N ALA A 55 6.80 -0.97 -9.88
CA ALA A 55 7.62 -1.38 -8.75
C ALA A 55 9.03 -1.87 -9.15
N ARG A 56 9.33 -1.89 -10.46
CA ARG A 56 10.52 -2.55 -11.02
C ARG A 56 11.56 -1.57 -11.56
N PHE A 57 11.23 -0.28 -11.59
CA PHE A 57 12.16 0.73 -12.10
C PHE A 57 13.16 1.09 -11.02
N ASP A 58 14.42 1.22 -11.42
CA ASP A 58 15.49 1.70 -10.56
C ASP A 58 15.58 3.22 -10.57
N ALA A 59 16.47 3.77 -9.76
CA ALA A 59 16.66 5.22 -9.61
C ALA A 59 17.22 5.90 -10.87
N GLU A 60 17.85 5.16 -11.78
CA GLU A 60 18.39 5.72 -13.02
C GLU A 60 17.34 5.83 -14.12
N ASN A 61 16.22 5.11 -13.99
CA ASN A 61 15.13 5.18 -14.93
C ASN A 61 14.56 6.61 -15.03
N PRO A 62 14.36 7.16 -16.25
CA PRO A 62 13.85 8.51 -16.42
C PRO A 62 12.45 8.72 -15.81
N TYR A 63 11.63 7.67 -15.74
CA TYR A 63 10.31 7.75 -15.10
C TYR A 63 10.39 7.77 -13.57
N TYR A 64 11.44 7.20 -12.98
CA TYR A 64 11.69 7.32 -11.54
C TYR A 64 11.99 8.78 -11.18
N LYS A 65 12.96 9.39 -11.87
CA LYS A 65 13.33 10.80 -11.67
C LYS A 65 12.14 11.74 -11.87
N LYS A 66 11.32 11.47 -12.89
CA LYS A 66 10.10 12.25 -13.16
C LYS A 66 9.03 12.05 -12.09
N ALA A 67 8.90 10.85 -11.53
CA ALA A 67 7.97 10.60 -10.43
C ALA A 67 8.39 11.35 -9.15
N GLU A 68 9.70 11.43 -8.85
CA GLU A 68 10.20 12.25 -7.75
C GLU A 68 9.90 13.74 -7.96
N GLU A 69 10.09 14.26 -9.17
CA GLU A 69 9.75 15.65 -9.51
C GLU A 69 8.25 15.92 -9.32
N ILE A 70 7.39 15.04 -9.81
CA ILE A 70 5.94 15.14 -9.63
C ILE A 70 5.57 15.11 -8.14
N GLY A 71 6.16 14.19 -7.37
CA GLY A 71 5.93 14.10 -5.92
C GLY A 71 6.32 15.38 -5.19
N LYS A 72 7.45 15.98 -5.54
CA LYS A 72 7.90 17.28 -4.99
C LYS A 72 6.93 18.41 -5.31
N VAL A 73 6.45 18.49 -6.55
CA VAL A 73 5.49 19.52 -6.98
C VAL A 73 4.16 19.35 -6.25
N LEU A 74 3.62 18.13 -6.18
CA LEU A 74 2.36 17.83 -5.47
C LEU A 74 2.44 18.21 -3.99
N ALA A 75 3.52 17.81 -3.32
CA ALA A 75 3.75 18.17 -1.92
C ALA A 75 3.91 19.68 -1.74
N GLY A 76 4.63 20.36 -2.64
CA GLY A 76 4.78 21.82 -2.64
C GLY A 76 3.48 22.59 -2.85
N MET A 77 2.50 21.98 -3.54
CA MET A 77 1.15 22.52 -3.70
C MET A 77 0.22 22.25 -2.50
N GLY A 78 0.71 21.56 -1.46
CA GLY A 78 -0.07 21.23 -0.26
C GLY A 78 -0.89 19.94 -0.36
N PHE A 79 -0.67 19.11 -1.38
CA PHE A 79 -1.29 17.79 -1.45
C PHE A 79 -0.50 16.77 -0.64
N THR A 80 -1.22 15.88 0.05
CA THR A 80 -0.64 14.63 0.54
C THR A 80 -0.46 13.68 -0.62
N VAL A 81 0.72 13.08 -0.75
CA VAL A 81 1.00 12.06 -1.77
C VAL A 81 0.86 10.67 -1.13
N MET A 82 -0.01 9.82 -1.70
CA MET A 82 -0.23 8.45 -1.26
C MET A 82 0.18 7.46 -2.36
N THR A 83 0.85 6.38 -2.00
CA THR A 83 1.28 5.32 -2.95
C THR A 83 0.95 3.94 -2.40
N GLY A 84 1.22 2.89 -3.19
CA GLY A 84 1.10 1.50 -2.73
C GLY A 84 2.20 1.08 -1.73
N GLY A 85 3.19 1.93 -1.45
CA GLY A 85 4.27 1.67 -0.50
C GLY A 85 5.27 0.59 -0.93
N GLY A 86 5.26 0.20 -2.20
CA GLY A 86 6.26 -0.69 -2.78
C GLY A 86 7.48 0.07 -3.32
N PRO A 87 8.48 -0.64 -3.87
CA PRO A 87 9.66 -0.01 -4.46
C PRO A 87 9.34 0.67 -5.81
N GLY A 88 10.36 1.24 -6.46
CA GLY A 88 10.25 1.81 -7.80
C GLY A 88 9.62 3.20 -7.79
N ILE A 89 8.62 3.44 -8.64
CA ILE A 89 7.97 4.76 -8.75
C ILE A 89 7.11 5.13 -7.51
N MET A 90 6.75 4.15 -6.68
CA MET A 90 5.91 4.34 -5.47
C MET A 90 6.72 4.77 -4.26
#